data_AF-A0A2R4ZP09-F1
#
_entry.id   AF-A0A2R4ZP09-F1
#
_cell.length_a   1.000
_cell.length_b   1.000
_cell.length_c   1.000
_cell.angle_alpha   90.00
_cell.angle_beta   90.00
_cell.angle_gamma   90.00
#
_symmetry.space_group_name_H-M   'P 1'
#
loop_
_entity.id
_entity.type
_entity.pdbx_description
1 polymer ?
#
loop_
_entity_poly.entity_id
_entity_poly.type
_entity_poly.pdbx_seq_one_letter_code
_entity_poly.pdbx_strand_id
1 'polypeptide(L)'
;MSSHICRDLVSELAYIERSGCLRYIKIDYVLTTNMCSKSRIGSDNIYKELENLVTNLRALRDVCNRIQETPESMREELYGVVYDVVRRTMEKLRDIYEELVRIHRIHIASLTGLAIAMTLLAISIILVSVDNFYVFMAAITAGFLSVASIAIANSSLRIAIATFIVSGVILLLCGMQIGDGIKAAASIIAIAISIITSHRVLQGSRSL
;
A
#
# COMPACT_ATOMS: atom_id res chain seq x y z
N MET A 1 -6.68 -11.02 2.72
CA MET A 1 -5.42 -11.79 2.60
C MET A 1 -4.30 -11.20 3.45
N SER A 2 -3.92 -9.92 3.30
CA SER A 2 -2.79 -9.35 4.08
C SER A 2 -2.89 -9.44 5.60
N SER A 3 -4.09 -9.35 6.17
CA SER A 3 -4.27 -9.39 7.63
C SER A 3 -3.95 -10.75 8.26
N HIS A 4 -4.08 -11.84 7.50
CA HIS A 4 -3.78 -13.19 8.01
C HIS A 4 -2.27 -13.44 8.01
N ILE A 5 -1.58 -13.14 6.91
CA ILE A 5 -0.12 -13.29 6.79
C ILE A 5 0.61 -12.45 7.85
N CYS A 6 0.17 -11.20 8.07
CA CYS A 6 0.76 -10.36 9.10
C CYS A 6 0.52 -10.87 10.53
N ARG A 7 -0.65 -11.45 10.78
CA ARG A 7 -0.94 -12.08 12.07
C ARG A 7 -0.04 -13.30 12.29
N ASP A 8 0.09 -14.14 11.27
CA ASP A 8 0.93 -15.33 11.31
C ASP A 8 2.40 -14.95 11.52
N LEU A 9 2.91 -13.98 10.75
CA LEU A 9 4.29 -13.49 10.88
C LEU A 9 4.59 -13.00 12.30
N VAL A 10 3.72 -12.14 12.86
CA VAL A 10 3.90 -11.64 14.24
C VAL A 10 3.78 -12.77 15.25
N SER A 11 2.87 -13.72 15.04
CA SER A 11 2.67 -14.86 15.93
C SER A 11 3.89 -15.78 15.97
N GLU A 12 4.46 -16.14 14.81
CA GLU A 12 5.64 -17.01 14.75
C GLU A 12 6.87 -16.30 15.33
N LEU A 13 7.08 -15.02 15.02
CA LEU A 13 8.16 -14.21 15.60
C LEU A 13 8.05 -14.13 17.13
N ALA A 14 6.86 -13.85 17.66
CA ALA A 14 6.61 -13.82 19.09
C ALA A 14 6.79 -15.19 19.77
N TYR A 15 6.44 -16.28 19.08
CA TYR A 15 6.71 -17.62 19.60
C TYR A 15 8.22 -17.85 19.75
N ILE A 16 9.00 -17.58 18.70
CA ILE A 16 10.46 -17.79 18.68
C ILE A 16 11.17 -16.96 19.77
N GLU A 17 10.69 -15.74 20.02
CA GLU A 17 11.18 -14.91 21.13
C GLU A 17 10.86 -15.53 22.50
N ARG A 18 9.60 -15.92 22.72
CA ARG A 18 9.14 -16.49 23.99
C ARG A 18 9.73 -17.86 24.30
N SER A 19 10.08 -18.65 23.28
CA SER A 19 10.74 -19.94 23.46
C SER A 19 12.20 -19.81 23.90
N GLY A 20 12.74 -18.58 24.00
CA GLY A 20 14.10 -18.33 24.48
C GLY A 20 15.18 -18.73 23.48
N CYS A 21 14.82 -18.95 22.22
CA CYS A 21 15.76 -19.35 21.17
C CYS A 21 16.65 -18.22 20.67
N LEU A 22 16.25 -16.97 20.95
CA LEU A 22 16.90 -15.77 20.44
C LEU A 22 17.97 -15.32 21.41
N ARG A 23 19.18 -15.88 21.27
CA ARG A 23 20.31 -15.51 22.13
C ARG A 23 21.11 -14.32 21.59
N TYR A 24 21.22 -14.20 20.27
CA TYR A 24 22.13 -13.26 19.61
C TYR A 24 21.43 -12.19 18.77
N ILE A 25 20.10 -12.21 18.72
CA ILE A 25 19.32 -11.28 17.89
C ILE A 25 18.04 -10.86 18.60
N LYS A 26 17.61 -9.61 18.34
CA LYS A 26 16.31 -9.09 18.76
C LYS A 26 15.45 -8.88 17.54
N ILE A 27 14.16 -9.17 17.68
CA ILE A 27 13.17 -8.93 16.62
C ILE A 27 12.77 -7.46 16.64
N ASP A 28 12.86 -6.80 15.49
CA ASP A 28 12.38 -5.44 15.30
C ASP A 28 10.87 -5.46 14.98
N TYR A 29 10.05 -5.45 16.04
CA TYR A 29 8.59 -5.40 15.91
C TYR A 29 8.08 -4.09 15.31
N VAL A 30 8.85 -3.00 15.35
CA VAL A 30 8.49 -1.73 14.72
C VAL A 30 8.54 -1.90 13.21
N LEU A 31 9.59 -2.52 12.69
CA LEU A 31 9.69 -2.87 11.27
C LEU A 31 8.54 -3.78 10.84
N THR A 32 8.25 -4.86 11.60
CA THR A 32 7.16 -5.78 11.28
C THR A 32 5.80 -5.07 11.24
N THR A 33 5.53 -4.20 12.23
CA THR A 33 4.28 -3.43 12.30
C THR A 33 4.16 -2.46 11.13
N ASN A 34 5.24 -1.73 10.81
CA ASN A 34 5.28 -0.79 9.69
C ASN A 34 5.09 -1.49 8.35
N MET A 35 5.77 -2.61 8.13
CA MET A 35 5.58 -3.47 6.95
C MET A 35 4.13 -3.92 6.86
N CYS A 36 3.57 -4.43 7.95
CA CYS A 36 2.20 -4.91 7.96
C CYS A 36 1.15 -3.83 7.67
N SER A 37 1.36 -2.61 8.16
CA SER A 37 0.49 -1.47 7.83
C SER A 37 0.50 -1.14 6.33
N LYS A 38 1.64 -1.31 5.66
CA LYS A 38 1.85 -0.99 4.24
C LYS A 38 1.65 -2.17 3.29
N SER A 39 1.64 -3.40 3.80
CA SER A 39 1.46 -4.64 3.02
C SER A 39 0.21 -4.64 2.14
N ARG A 40 -0.83 -3.88 2.53
CA ARG A 40 -2.07 -3.70 1.76
C ARG A 40 -1.86 -3.12 0.35
N ILE A 41 -0.72 -2.48 0.11
CA ILE A 41 -0.33 -1.86 -1.16
C ILE A 41 0.65 -2.78 -1.94
N GLY A 42 1.09 -3.88 -1.32
CA GLY A 42 2.03 -4.82 -1.91
C GLY A 42 1.44 -5.65 -3.05
N SER A 43 2.33 -6.13 -3.91
CA SER A 43 2.00 -7.04 -5.01
C SER A 43 1.91 -8.50 -4.54
N ASP A 44 1.37 -9.38 -5.40
CA ASP A 44 1.32 -10.82 -5.13
C ASP A 44 2.70 -11.42 -4.85
N ASN A 45 3.73 -10.94 -5.54
CA ASN A 45 5.11 -11.37 -5.28
C ASN A 45 5.55 -11.04 -3.84
N ILE A 46 5.21 -9.84 -3.33
CA ILE A 46 5.47 -9.48 -1.93
C ILE A 46 4.70 -10.41 -0.98
N TYR A 47 3.45 -10.77 -1.30
CA TYR A 47 2.69 -11.72 -0.49
C TYR A 47 3.31 -13.12 -0.48
N LYS A 48 3.76 -13.63 -1.63
CA LYS A 48 4.48 -14.91 -1.73
C LYS A 48 5.78 -14.88 -0.93
N GLU A 49 6.55 -13.78 -1.01
CA GLU A 49 7.75 -13.64 -0.20
C GLU A 49 7.44 -13.64 1.30
N LEU A 50 6.41 -12.92 1.73
CA LEU A 50 5.96 -12.93 3.13
C LEU A 50 5.49 -14.31 3.60
N GLU A 51 4.78 -15.05 2.75
CA GLU A 51 4.33 -16.41 3.05
C GLU A 51 5.51 -17.40 3.15
N ASN A 52 6.52 -17.25 2.29
CA ASN A 52 7.78 -17.98 2.39
C ASN A 52 8.51 -17.68 3.70
N LEU A 53 8.55 -16.41 4.13
CA LEU A 53 9.13 -16.03 5.42
C LEU A 53 8.37 -16.66 6.59
N VAL A 54 7.05 -16.65 6.58
CA VAL A 54 6.22 -17.31 7.61
C VAL A 54 6.51 -18.82 7.65
N THR A 55 6.64 -19.45 6.49
CA THR A 55 6.95 -20.88 6.38
C THR A 55 8.32 -21.21 6.97
N ASN A 56 9.34 -20.38 6.69
CA ASN A 56 10.66 -20.52 7.27
C ASN A 56 10.65 -20.35 8.80
N LEU A 57 9.86 -19.39 9.31
CA LEU A 57 9.72 -19.19 10.75
C LEU A 57 8.97 -20.35 11.43
N ARG A 58 7.97 -20.94 10.77
CA ARG A 58 7.31 -22.17 11.25
C ARG A 58 8.28 -23.33 11.34
N ALA A 59 9.13 -23.53 10.34
CA ALA A 59 10.19 -24.55 10.40
C ALA A 59 11.16 -24.27 11.55
N LEU A 60 11.48 -22.99 11.79
CA LEU A 60 12.36 -22.58 12.88
C LEU A 60 11.74 -22.83 14.26
N ARG A 61 10.42 -22.73 14.38
CA ARG A 61 9.67 -23.09 15.58
C ARG A 61 9.95 -24.52 16.06
N ASP A 62 10.02 -25.46 15.11
CA ASP A 62 10.27 -26.86 15.43
C ASP A 62 11.72 -27.08 15.89
N VAL A 63 12.68 -26.34 15.32
CA VAL A 63 14.08 -26.31 15.79
C VAL A 63 14.16 -25.76 17.21
N CYS A 64 13.44 -24.67 17.46
CA CYS A 64 13.34 -24.03 18.76
C CYS A 64 12.87 -24.97 19.88
N ASN A 65 11.84 -25.77 19.60
CA ASN A 65 11.32 -26.73 20.57
C ASN A 65 12.35 -27.82 20.93
N ARG A 66 13.19 -28.22 19.96
CA ARG A 66 14.19 -29.28 20.14
C ARG A 66 15.49 -28.80 20.78
N ILE A 67 15.79 -27.50 20.71
CA ILE A 67 17.04 -26.92 21.26
C ILE A 67 17.23 -27.24 22.74
N GLN A 68 16.14 -27.25 23.52
CA GLN A 68 16.22 -27.52 24.97
C GLN A 68 16.53 -28.99 25.27
N GLU A 69 16.11 -29.90 24.39
CA GLU A 69 16.35 -31.36 24.50
C GLU A 69 17.71 -31.77 23.92
N THR A 70 18.38 -30.85 23.21
CA THR A 70 19.65 -31.12 22.54
C THR A 70 20.83 -30.97 23.51
N PRO A 71 21.86 -31.84 23.43
CA PRO A 71 23.12 -31.70 24.17
C PRO A 71 23.77 -30.32 23.99
N GLU A 72 24.43 -29.81 25.04
CA GLU A 72 25.04 -28.47 25.02
C GLU A 72 26.03 -28.25 23.88
N SER A 73 26.79 -29.27 23.50
CA SER A 73 27.79 -29.18 22.41
C SER A 73 27.17 -28.89 21.04
N MET A 74 25.94 -29.32 20.78
CA MET A 74 25.20 -29.04 19.53
C MET A 74 24.25 -27.85 19.67
N ARG A 75 23.96 -27.41 20.91
CA ARG A 75 23.02 -26.33 21.18
C ARG A 75 23.50 -24.99 20.63
N GLU A 76 24.80 -24.70 20.70
CA GLU A 76 25.34 -23.46 20.15
C GLU A 76 25.28 -23.40 18.62
N GLU A 77 25.49 -24.52 17.95
CA GLU A 77 25.33 -24.59 16.50
C GLU A 77 23.88 -24.32 16.09
N LEU A 78 22.92 -24.89 16.83
CA LEU A 78 21.49 -24.61 16.63
C LEU A 78 21.13 -23.14 16.91
N TYR A 79 21.69 -22.52 17.96
CA TYR A 79 21.51 -21.08 18.18
C TYR A 79 22.09 -20.23 17.04
N GLY A 80 23.21 -20.65 16.44
CA GLY A 80 23.78 -20.04 15.24
C GLY A 80 22.83 -20.13 14.04
N VAL A 81 22.23 -21.29 13.81
CA VAL A 81 21.22 -21.47 12.75
C VAL A 81 19.99 -20.59 12.99
N VAL A 82 19.49 -20.53 14.22
CA VAL A 82 18.37 -19.65 14.59
C VAL A 82 18.71 -18.19 14.33
N TYR A 83 19.90 -17.75 14.76
CA TYR A 83 20.39 -16.41 14.52
C TYR A 83 20.41 -16.08 13.02
N ASP A 84 20.99 -16.94 12.19
CA ASP A 84 21.10 -16.71 10.75
C ASP A 84 19.73 -16.64 10.06
N VAL A 85 18.82 -17.55 10.39
CA VAL A 85 17.47 -17.57 9.79
C VAL A 85 16.68 -16.32 10.19
N VAL A 86 16.69 -15.95 11.46
CA VAL A 86 15.98 -14.76 11.95
C VAL A 86 16.60 -13.50 11.37
N ARG A 87 17.93 -13.41 11.32
CA ARG A 87 18.63 -12.27 10.72
C ARG A 87 18.26 -12.09 9.26
N ARG A 88 18.34 -13.15 8.45
CA ARG A 88 17.94 -13.11 7.03
C ARG A 88 16.47 -12.76 6.86
N THR A 89 15.60 -13.25 7.75
CA THR A 89 14.17 -12.90 7.75
C THR A 89 13.97 -11.40 8.01
N MET A 90 14.69 -10.83 8.98
CA MET A 90 14.61 -9.41 9.30
C MET A 90 15.21 -8.53 8.19
N GLU A 91 16.30 -8.94 7.56
CA GLU A 91 16.89 -8.27 6.39
C GLU A 91 15.89 -8.28 5.22
N LYS A 92 15.30 -9.44 4.90
CA LYS A 92 14.28 -9.57 3.84
C LYS A 92 13.03 -8.73 4.13
N LEU A 93 12.58 -8.68 5.39
CA LEU A 93 11.47 -7.82 5.81
C LEU A 93 11.77 -6.33 5.59
N ARG A 94 13.04 -5.93 5.79
CA ARG A 94 13.48 -4.56 5.52
C ARG A 94 13.44 -4.26 4.03
N ASP A 95 13.94 -5.17 3.19
CA ASP A 95 13.90 -5.02 1.73
C ASP A 95 12.46 -4.87 1.23
N ILE A 96 11.55 -5.73 1.71
CA ILE A 96 10.11 -5.66 1.40
C ILE A 96 9.52 -4.32 1.86
N TYR A 97 9.86 -3.86 3.06
CA TYR A 97 9.38 -2.57 3.57
C TYR A 97 9.86 -1.40 2.70
N GLU A 98 11.12 -1.38 2.30
CA GLU A 98 11.67 -0.34 1.42
C GLU A 98 11.01 -0.33 0.05
N GLU A 99 10.75 -1.51 -0.51
CA GLU A 99 10.00 -1.65 -1.77
C GLU A 99 8.57 -1.12 -1.63
N LEU A 100 7.86 -1.48 -0.56
CA LEU A 100 6.52 -0.97 -0.26
C LEU A 100 6.51 0.56 -0.11
N VAL A 101 7.52 1.13 0.55
CA VAL A 101 7.67 2.59 0.69
C VAL A 101 7.92 3.25 -0.67
N ARG A 102 8.76 2.66 -1.53
CA ARG A 102 9.02 3.16 -2.89
C ARG A 102 7.75 3.15 -3.72
N ILE A 103 7.01 2.04 -3.73
CA ILE A 103 5.72 1.90 -4.43
C ILE A 103 4.74 2.96 -3.93
N HIS A 104 4.62 3.13 -2.62
CA HIS A 104 3.72 4.13 -2.03
C HIS A 104 4.08 5.56 -2.45
N ARG A 105 5.36 5.93 -2.50
CA ARG A 105 5.81 7.25 -2.97
C ARG A 105 5.44 7.50 -4.43
N ILE A 106 5.65 6.51 -5.30
CA ILE A 106 5.28 6.62 -6.72
C ILE A 106 3.77 6.83 -6.87
N HIS A 107 2.96 6.10 -6.09
CA HIS A 107 1.52 6.29 -6.10
C HIS A 107 1.09 7.68 -5.63
N ILE A 108 1.63 8.18 -4.53
CA ILE A 108 1.35 9.54 -4.07
C ILE A 108 1.71 10.55 -5.17
N ALA A 109 2.89 10.42 -5.80
CA ALA A 109 3.29 11.31 -6.89
C ALA A 109 2.29 11.28 -8.06
N SER A 110 1.85 10.09 -8.50
CA SER A 110 0.84 9.98 -9.55
C SER A 110 -0.51 10.63 -9.17
N LEU A 111 -0.95 10.45 -7.92
CA LEU A 111 -2.18 11.05 -7.41
C LEU A 111 -2.06 12.56 -7.31
N THR A 112 -0.90 13.10 -6.93
CA THR A 112 -0.68 14.55 -6.91
C THR A 112 -0.75 15.14 -8.32
N GLY A 113 -0.19 14.47 -9.33
CA GLY A 113 -0.31 14.92 -10.73
C GLY A 113 -1.76 14.92 -11.21
N LEU A 114 -2.52 13.86 -10.92
CA LEU A 114 -3.95 13.77 -11.19
C LEU A 114 -4.75 14.86 -10.45
N ALA A 115 -4.44 15.12 -9.18
CA ALA A 115 -5.06 16.19 -8.41
C ALA A 115 -4.91 17.52 -9.12
N ILE A 116 -3.67 17.91 -9.46
CA ILE A 116 -3.37 19.19 -10.11
C ILE A 116 -4.14 19.32 -11.43
N ALA A 117 -4.13 18.28 -12.28
CA ALA A 117 -4.85 18.30 -13.55
C ALA A 117 -6.37 18.52 -13.34
N MET A 118 -6.94 17.85 -12.34
CA MET A 118 -8.35 17.98 -11.97
C MET A 118 -8.69 19.36 -11.40
N THR A 119 -7.82 19.94 -10.56
CA THR A 119 -8.03 21.30 -10.04
C THR A 119 -7.95 22.34 -11.17
N LEU A 120 -7.01 22.20 -12.10
CA LEU A 120 -6.91 23.09 -13.27
C LEU A 120 -8.15 22.98 -14.16
N LEU A 121 -8.66 21.77 -14.37
CA LEU A 121 -9.90 21.54 -15.10
C LEU A 121 -11.10 22.19 -14.40
N ALA A 122 -11.21 22.03 -13.07
CA ALA A 122 -12.23 22.69 -12.26
C ALA A 122 -12.17 24.22 -12.39
N ILE A 123 -10.97 24.81 -12.31
CA ILE A 123 -10.75 26.25 -12.51
C ILE A 123 -11.21 26.68 -13.91
N SER A 124 -10.85 25.92 -14.95
CA SER A 124 -11.27 26.24 -16.33
C SER A 124 -12.79 26.21 -16.52
N ILE A 125 -13.48 25.33 -15.80
CA ILE A 125 -14.95 25.20 -15.79
C ILE A 125 -15.55 26.40 -15.07
N ILE A 126 -15.02 26.75 -13.89
CA ILE A 126 -15.45 27.89 -13.08
C ILE A 126 -15.36 29.20 -13.87
N LEU A 127 -14.25 29.42 -14.58
CA LEU A 127 -14.01 30.65 -15.35
C LEU A 127 -15.04 30.88 -16.46
N VAL A 128 -15.62 29.81 -17.02
CA VAL A 128 -16.59 29.89 -18.12
C VAL A 128 -18.04 29.85 -17.62
N SER A 129 -18.26 29.39 -16.39
CA SER A 129 -19.60 29.09 -15.85
C SER A 129 -19.98 30.01 -14.70
N VAL A 130 -19.42 31.21 -14.63
CA VAL A 130 -19.59 32.15 -13.50
C VAL A 130 -21.07 32.45 -13.24
N ASP A 131 -21.89 32.47 -14.30
CA ASP A 131 -23.31 32.79 -14.22
C ASP A 131 -24.20 31.56 -13.89
N ASN A 132 -23.64 30.35 -13.93
CA ASN A 132 -24.36 29.12 -13.59
C ASN A 132 -23.93 28.62 -12.21
N PHE A 133 -24.66 29.08 -11.19
CA PHE A 133 -24.38 28.78 -9.77
C PHE A 133 -24.20 27.28 -9.49
N TYR A 134 -25.01 26.40 -10.11
CA TYR A 134 -24.92 24.96 -9.89
C TYR A 134 -23.63 24.36 -10.44
N VAL A 135 -23.25 24.73 -11.67
CA VAL A 135 -22.00 24.27 -12.31
C VAL A 135 -20.79 24.81 -11.55
N PHE A 136 -20.84 26.08 -11.15
CA PHE A 136 -19.80 26.72 -10.34
C PHE A 136 -19.57 25.97 -9.02
N MET A 137 -20.63 25.73 -8.24
CA MET A 137 -20.53 25.02 -6.96
C MET A 137 -20.08 23.56 -7.13
N ALA A 138 -20.57 22.87 -8.17
CA ALA A 138 -20.16 21.49 -8.48
C ALA A 138 -18.67 21.41 -8.85
N ALA A 139 -18.16 22.35 -9.65
CA ALA A 139 -16.76 22.41 -10.05
C ALA A 139 -15.84 22.70 -8.86
N ILE A 140 -16.21 23.63 -7.96
CA ILE A 140 -15.49 23.88 -6.72
C ILE A 140 -15.42 22.61 -5.86
N THR A 141 -16.57 21.94 -5.67
CA THR A 141 -16.65 20.72 -4.86
C THR A 141 -15.75 19.61 -5.42
N ALA A 142 -15.76 19.40 -6.74
CA ALA A 142 -14.89 18.43 -7.39
C ALA A 142 -13.40 18.78 -7.29
N GLY A 143 -13.04 20.07 -7.36
CA GLY A 143 -11.69 20.56 -7.10
C GLY A 143 -11.23 20.23 -5.68
N PHE A 144 -12.06 20.52 -4.66
CA PHE A 144 -11.76 20.19 -3.27
C PHE A 144 -11.62 18.69 -3.04
N LEU A 145 -12.53 17.87 -3.57
CA LEU A 145 -12.47 16.41 -3.47
C LEU A 145 -11.21 15.84 -4.12
N SER A 146 -10.75 16.42 -5.23
CA SER A 146 -9.52 16.04 -5.93
C SER A 146 -8.25 16.34 -5.13
N VAL A 147 -8.26 17.36 -4.27
CA VAL A 147 -7.14 17.65 -3.36
C VAL A 147 -7.23 16.79 -2.10
N ALA A 148 -8.44 16.61 -1.56
CA ALA A 148 -8.69 15.78 -0.38
C ALA A 148 -8.30 14.31 -0.62
N SER A 149 -8.41 13.81 -1.84
CA SER A 149 -8.01 12.45 -2.23
C SER A 149 -6.53 12.17 -1.94
N ILE A 150 -5.64 13.17 -1.99
CA ILE A 150 -4.21 13.01 -1.64
C ILE A 150 -4.08 12.69 -0.15
N ALA A 151 -4.79 13.42 0.71
CA ALA A 151 -4.79 13.15 2.14
C ALA A 151 -5.40 11.79 2.46
N ILE A 152 -6.47 11.40 1.75
CA ILE A 152 -7.11 10.08 1.85
C ILE A 152 -6.17 8.96 1.37
N ALA A 153 -5.29 9.22 0.40
CA ALA A 153 -4.37 8.21 -0.12
C ALA A 153 -3.39 7.68 0.94
N ASN A 154 -3.12 8.47 1.99
CA ASN A 154 -2.31 8.03 3.12
C ASN A 154 -3.01 6.98 3.99
N SER A 155 -4.35 7.01 4.07
CA SER A 155 -5.13 6.04 4.86
C SER A 155 -5.66 4.88 4.01
N SER A 156 -6.08 5.14 2.78
CA SER A 156 -6.58 4.14 1.85
C SER A 156 -6.49 4.60 0.40
N LEU A 157 -5.56 3.99 -0.35
CA LEU A 157 -5.39 4.24 -1.77
C LEU A 157 -6.67 3.94 -2.58
N ARG A 158 -7.43 2.93 -2.18
CA ARG A 158 -8.70 2.57 -2.85
C ARG A 158 -9.75 3.67 -2.72
N ILE A 159 -9.88 4.26 -1.53
CA ILE A 159 -10.85 5.34 -1.28
C ILE A 159 -10.40 6.62 -2.00
N ALA A 160 -9.09 6.90 -2.01
CA ALA A 160 -8.55 8.04 -2.75
C ALA A 160 -8.87 7.96 -4.25
N ILE A 161 -8.68 6.80 -4.87
CA ILE A 161 -8.99 6.59 -6.28
C ILE A 161 -10.49 6.69 -6.55
N ALA A 162 -11.34 6.12 -5.69
CA ALA A 162 -12.79 6.29 -5.81
C ALA A 162 -13.21 7.77 -5.75
N THR A 163 -12.60 8.54 -4.84
CA THR A 163 -12.82 9.99 -4.71
C THR A 163 -12.41 10.74 -5.98
N PHE A 164 -11.31 10.33 -6.62
CA PHE A 164 -10.89 10.87 -7.92
C PHE A 164 -11.88 10.58 -9.03
N ILE A 165 -12.40 9.35 -9.13
CA ILE A 165 -13.39 8.98 -10.15
C ILE A 165 -14.66 9.82 -9.97
N VAL A 166 -15.17 9.95 -8.74
CA VAL A 166 -16.34 10.78 -8.44
C VAL A 166 -16.11 12.23 -8.85
N SER A 167 -14.96 12.79 -8.50
CA SER A 167 -14.58 14.16 -8.89
C SER A 167 -14.51 14.31 -10.41
N GLY A 168 -13.95 13.32 -11.11
CA GLY A 168 -13.88 13.23 -12.57
C GLY A 168 -15.26 13.26 -13.23
N VAL A 169 -16.19 12.46 -12.71
CA VAL A 169 -17.56 12.40 -13.22
C VAL A 169 -18.29 13.73 -13.02
N ILE A 170 -18.10 14.39 -11.87
CA ILE A 170 -18.70 15.71 -11.63
C ILE A 170 -18.18 16.74 -12.65
N LEU A 171 -16.87 16.79 -12.88
CA LEU A 171 -16.29 17.71 -13.87
C LEU A 171 -16.72 17.38 -15.30
N LEU A 172 -16.89 16.10 -15.64
CA LEU A 172 -17.42 15.68 -16.94
C LEU A 172 -18.83 16.23 -17.17
N LEU A 173 -19.73 16.05 -16.19
CA LEU A 173 -21.10 16.57 -16.27
C LEU A 173 -21.13 18.09 -16.38
N CYS A 174 -20.28 18.78 -15.61
CA CYS A 174 -20.11 20.22 -15.72
C CYS A 174 -19.64 20.63 -17.14
N GLY A 175 -18.61 19.96 -17.69
CA GLY A 175 -18.09 20.22 -19.02
C GLY A 175 -19.14 20.02 -20.12
N MET A 176 -19.97 18.98 -20.01
CA MET A 176 -21.08 18.72 -20.94
C MET A 176 -22.15 19.82 -20.89
N GLN A 177 -22.49 20.33 -19.71
CA GLN A 177 -23.49 21.40 -19.57
C GLN A 177 -23.03 22.74 -20.17
N ILE A 178 -21.71 22.95 -20.27
CA ILE A 178 -21.12 24.16 -20.87
C ILE A 178 -20.95 24.00 -22.40
N GLY A 179 -21.15 22.79 -22.94
CA GLY A 179 -20.93 22.49 -24.36
C GLY A 179 -19.45 22.46 -24.77
N ASP A 180 -18.53 22.34 -23.82
CA ASP A 180 -17.11 22.42 -24.07
C ASP A 180 -16.50 21.02 -24.23
N GLY A 181 -16.42 20.56 -25.49
CA GLY A 181 -15.90 19.24 -25.85
C GLY A 181 -14.47 18.98 -25.39
N ILE A 182 -13.64 20.02 -25.25
CA ILE A 182 -12.26 19.90 -24.77
C ILE A 182 -12.25 19.54 -23.28
N LYS A 183 -13.10 20.20 -22.47
CA LYS A 183 -13.22 19.91 -21.04
C LYS A 183 -13.85 18.54 -20.79
N ALA A 184 -14.81 18.13 -21.61
CA ALA A 184 -15.37 16.80 -21.57
C ALA A 184 -14.32 15.73 -21.90
N ALA A 185 -13.53 15.92 -22.96
CA ALA A 185 -12.44 15.02 -23.32
C ALA A 185 -11.36 14.93 -22.23
N ALA A 186 -10.95 16.06 -21.65
CA ALA A 186 -10.00 16.11 -20.54
C ALA A 186 -10.51 15.35 -19.30
N SER A 187 -11.80 15.49 -18.98
CA SER A 187 -12.43 14.76 -17.88
C SER A 187 -12.43 13.24 -18.12
N ILE A 188 -12.75 12.81 -19.35
CA ILE A 188 -12.71 11.38 -19.73
C ILE A 188 -11.30 10.82 -19.60
N ILE A 189 -10.27 11.56 -20.05
CA ILE A 189 -8.88 11.15 -19.91
C ILE A 189 -8.49 11.02 -18.43
N ALA A 190 -8.87 11.98 -17.58
CA ALA A 190 -8.60 11.92 -16.15
C ALA A 190 -9.29 10.72 -15.47
N ILE A 191 -10.54 10.42 -15.84
CA ILE A 191 -11.27 9.24 -15.37
C ILE A 191 -10.57 7.96 -15.86
N ALA A 192 -10.20 7.88 -17.13
CA ALA A 192 -9.52 6.71 -17.69
C ALA A 192 -8.17 6.44 -17.01
N ILE A 193 -7.36 7.48 -16.77
CA ILE A 193 -6.11 7.36 -16.02
C ILE A 193 -6.38 6.92 -14.58
N SER A 194 -7.42 7.46 -13.94
CA SER A 194 -7.82 7.05 -12.57
C SER A 194 -8.25 5.57 -12.52
N ILE A 195 -9.00 5.10 -13.52
CA ILE A 195 -9.42 3.70 -13.64
C ILE A 195 -8.22 2.80 -13.93
N ILE A 196 -7.32 3.18 -14.84
CA ILE A 196 -6.10 2.41 -15.14
C ILE A 196 -5.21 2.34 -13.91
N THR A 197 -5.09 3.44 -13.17
CA THR A 197 -4.33 3.47 -11.90
C THR A 197 -5.00 2.58 -10.86
N SER A 198 -6.33 2.61 -10.74
CA SER A 198 -7.11 1.68 -9.92
C SER A 198 -6.87 0.23 -10.31
N HIS A 199 -6.89 -0.05 -11.61
CA HIS A 199 -6.77 -1.40 -12.14
C HIS A 199 -5.36 -1.93 -11.95
N ARG A 200 -4.32 -1.13 -12.16
CA ARG A 200 -2.93 -1.50 -11.86
C ARG A 200 -2.71 -1.69 -10.35
N VAL A 201 -3.35 -0.90 -9.50
CA VAL A 201 -3.34 -1.12 -8.04
C VAL A 201 -4.07 -2.42 -7.66
N LEU A 202 -5.11 -2.80 -8.40
CA LEU A 202 -5.88 -4.04 -8.19
C LEU A 202 -5.26 -5.27 -8.89
N GLN A 203 -4.43 -5.08 -9.91
CA GLN A 203 -3.73 -6.14 -10.65
C GLN A 203 -2.29 -6.35 -10.19
N GLY A 204 -1.64 -5.36 -9.58
CA GLY A 204 -0.44 -5.60 -8.78
C GLY A 204 -0.69 -6.69 -7.72
N SER A 205 -1.93 -6.83 -7.25
CA SER A 205 -2.42 -7.94 -6.41
C SER A 205 -3.00 -9.15 -7.18
N ARG A 206 -2.69 -9.33 -8.48
CA ARG A 206 -3.09 -10.52 -9.27
C ARG A 206 -2.04 -11.03 -10.26
N SER A 207 -1.04 -10.23 -10.63
CA SER A 207 -0.06 -10.62 -11.66
C SER A 207 1.34 -10.16 -11.28
N LEU A 208 2.05 -11.04 -10.57
CA LEU A 208 3.47 -11.41 -10.71
C LEU A 208 3.75 -12.58 -9.75
#